data_AF-A0A970L6B9-F1
#
_entry.id   AF-A0A970L6B9-F1
#
_cell.length_a   1.000
_cell.length_b   1.000
_cell.length_c   1.000
_cell.angle_alpha   90.00
_cell.angle_beta   90.00
_cell.angle_gamma   90.00
#
_symmetry.space_group_name_H-M   'P 1'
#
loop_
_entity.id
_entity.type
_entity.pdbx_description
1 polymer ?
#
loop_
_entity_poly.entity_id
_entity_poly.type
_entity_poly.pdbx_seq_one_letter_code
_entity_poly.pdbx_strand_id
1 'polypeptide(L)'
;MKKEDVLFVRTARWPRSISGNLRFGLFGVLFLLFTGIISAQTFEGKLSVTGFPRDGKIKESQPADLYKSFRDGKYKINFSYKASGINRKDIVLFDVKTTVKRDGRTISSTTRTKWPFLPGDIFIPVETFDLVSVLQGNVSKMPISKRKSQDYHLPTGRYEVILEMIPAATWVSSQNREVVPRGKITPATFTFTVNEP
;
A
#
# COMPACT_ATOMS: atom_id res chain seq x y z
N MET A 1 -4.79 12.75 87.31
CA MET A 1 -5.14 11.83 88.41
C MET A 1 -6.18 10.85 87.90
N LYS A 2 -5.79 9.56 87.72
CA LYS A 2 -6.60 8.31 87.61
C LYS A 2 -7.75 8.30 86.56
N LYS A 3 -7.97 7.26 85.74
CA LYS A 3 -7.68 5.83 85.87
C LYS A 3 -7.88 5.19 84.48
N GLU A 4 -7.00 4.27 84.12
CA GLU A 4 -7.26 3.23 83.13
C GLU A 4 -8.36 2.30 83.64
N ASP A 5 -9.16 1.72 82.74
CA ASP A 5 -9.64 0.35 82.89
C ASP A 5 -9.91 -0.28 81.51
N VAL A 6 -9.51 -1.54 81.43
CA VAL A 6 -9.28 -2.38 80.25
C VAL A 6 -10.43 -3.40 80.13
N LEU A 7 -10.56 -3.98 78.92
CA LEU A 7 -11.25 -5.23 78.52
C LEU A 7 -12.73 -5.15 78.08
N PHE A 8 -13.00 -5.60 76.86
CA PHE A 8 -13.24 -7.03 76.59
C PHE A 8 -13.38 -7.30 75.09
N VAL A 9 -12.54 -8.21 74.57
CA VAL A 9 -12.72 -8.86 73.28
C VAL A 9 -13.98 -9.72 73.37
N ARG A 10 -15.00 -9.41 72.56
CA ARG A 10 -16.13 -10.32 72.31
C ARG A 10 -16.14 -10.74 70.85
N THR A 11 -16.10 -12.06 70.70
CA THR A 11 -16.09 -12.82 69.46
C THR A 11 -17.30 -12.52 68.59
N ALA A 12 -17.06 -12.23 67.31
CA ALA A 12 -18.11 -12.10 66.31
C ALA A 12 -18.73 -13.48 66.06
N ARG A 13 -19.95 -13.65 66.56
CA ARG A 13 -20.83 -14.80 66.32
C ARG A 13 -21.36 -14.71 64.88
N TRP A 14 -20.92 -15.62 64.02
CA TRP A 14 -21.49 -15.81 62.68
C TRP A 14 -22.95 -16.28 62.78
N PRO A 15 -23.91 -15.63 62.10
CA PRO A 15 -25.19 -16.27 61.80
C PRO A 15 -25.03 -17.21 60.60
N ARG A 16 -25.51 -18.43 60.80
CA ARG A 16 -25.68 -19.45 59.75
C ARG A 16 -26.76 -19.02 58.76
N SER A 17 -26.51 -19.39 57.51
CA SER A 17 -27.50 -19.77 56.50
C SER A 17 -28.51 -18.72 56.06
N ILE A 18 -28.18 -18.02 54.97
CA ILE A 18 -29.18 -17.57 53.99
C ILE A 18 -29.02 -18.47 52.77
N SER A 19 -29.93 -19.42 52.66
CA SER A 19 -30.30 -20.08 51.41
C SER A 19 -30.82 -19.04 50.43
N GLY A 20 -30.37 -19.10 49.18
CA GLY A 20 -30.94 -18.27 48.11
C GLY A 20 -29.93 -17.88 47.03
N ASN A 21 -29.69 -18.81 46.10
CA ASN A 21 -29.49 -18.59 44.66
C ASN A 21 -29.12 -17.17 44.19
N LEU A 22 -27.96 -16.65 44.58
CA LEU A 22 -27.50 -15.34 44.10
C LEU A 22 -25.98 -15.32 43.90
N ARG A 23 -25.44 -16.32 43.17
CA ARG A 23 -24.00 -16.38 42.85
C ARG A 23 -23.65 -16.72 41.40
N PHE A 24 -24.62 -16.73 40.49
CA PHE A 24 -24.36 -17.03 39.07
C PHE A 24 -24.70 -15.89 38.09
N GLY A 25 -25.22 -14.76 38.57
CA GLY A 25 -25.65 -13.65 37.69
C GLY A 25 -24.56 -12.65 37.29
N LEU A 26 -23.48 -12.52 38.06
CA LEU A 26 -22.53 -11.39 37.88
C LEU A 26 -21.35 -11.70 36.94
N PHE A 27 -21.08 -12.97 36.65
CA PHE A 27 -20.02 -13.34 35.68
C PHE A 27 -20.51 -13.42 34.23
N GLY A 28 -21.83 -13.58 34.00
CA GLY A 28 -22.40 -13.65 32.65
C GLY A 28 -22.48 -12.31 31.92
N VAL A 29 -22.61 -11.21 32.66
CA VAL A 29 -22.76 -9.86 32.09
C VAL A 29 -21.41 -9.26 31.65
N LEU A 30 -20.30 -9.63 32.28
CA LEU A 30 -18.97 -9.12 31.93
C LEU A 30 -18.39 -9.78 30.65
N PHE A 31 -18.86 -10.98 30.29
CA PHE A 31 -18.40 -11.69 29.09
C PHE A 31 -19.07 -11.19 27.80
N LEU A 32 -20.21 -10.51 27.89
CA LEU A 32 -20.95 -9.99 26.73
C LEU A 32 -20.40 -8.67 26.17
N LEU A 33 -19.46 -8.00 26.86
CA LEU A 33 -18.92 -6.69 26.44
C LEU A 33 -17.67 -6.77 25.55
N PHE A 34 -17.16 -7.96 25.22
CA PHE A 34 -15.91 -8.12 24.46
C PHE A 34 -16.04 -8.57 23.00
N THR A 35 -17.26 -8.71 22.47
CA THR A 35 -17.48 -9.10 21.05
C THR A 35 -17.56 -7.90 20.11
N GLY A 36 -16.78 -6.84 20.38
CA GLY A 36 -16.51 -5.79 19.40
C GLY A 36 -15.64 -6.36 18.29
N ILE A 37 -16.26 -6.95 17.27
CA ILE A 37 -15.56 -7.46 16.08
C ILE A 37 -14.91 -6.25 15.39
N ILE A 38 -13.61 -6.07 15.61
CA ILE A 38 -12.79 -5.13 14.85
C ILE A 38 -12.77 -5.67 13.41
N SER A 39 -13.69 -5.22 12.57
CA SER A 39 -13.65 -5.47 11.13
C SER A 39 -12.43 -4.74 10.56
N ALA A 40 -11.31 -5.45 10.46
CA ALA A 40 -10.12 -4.95 9.80
C ALA A 40 -10.45 -4.77 8.31
N GLN A 41 -10.26 -3.56 7.80
CA GLN A 41 -10.38 -3.32 6.36
C GLN A 41 -9.25 -4.04 5.64
N THR A 42 -9.62 -4.93 4.72
CA THR A 42 -8.68 -5.71 3.92
C THR A 42 -8.65 -5.20 2.49
N PHE A 43 -7.44 -5.08 1.95
CA PHE A 43 -7.17 -4.72 0.57
C PHE A 43 -6.58 -5.90 -0.18
N GLU A 44 -7.17 -6.19 -1.33
CA GLU A 44 -6.66 -7.16 -2.27
C GLU A 44 -6.69 -6.54 -3.66
N GLY A 45 -5.54 -6.56 -4.33
CA GLY A 45 -5.45 -6.02 -5.66
C GLY A 45 -4.19 -6.44 -6.39
N LYS A 46 -4.13 -6.06 -7.66
CA LYS A 46 -2.96 -6.26 -8.52
C LYS A 46 -2.77 -5.08 -9.45
N LEU A 47 -1.52 -4.79 -9.73
CA LEU A 47 -1.11 -4.10 -10.93
C LEU A 47 -0.81 -5.14 -12.03
N SER A 48 -1.03 -4.74 -13.27
CA SER A 48 -0.61 -5.51 -14.44
C SER A 48 -0.23 -4.57 -15.56
N VAL A 49 0.79 -4.94 -16.32
CA VAL A 49 1.20 -4.21 -17.53
C VAL A 49 1.05 -5.14 -18.73
N THR A 50 0.42 -4.65 -19.78
CA THR A 50 0.14 -5.43 -20.99
C THR A 50 0.65 -4.71 -22.23
N GLY A 51 0.87 -5.45 -23.33
CA GLY A 51 1.32 -4.92 -24.61
C GLY A 51 2.81 -5.08 -24.89
N PHE A 52 3.62 -5.46 -23.90
CA PHE A 52 5.03 -5.79 -24.12
C PHE A 52 5.17 -7.10 -24.90
N PRO A 53 6.12 -7.16 -25.85
CA PRO A 53 6.36 -8.37 -26.63
C PRO A 53 7.00 -9.47 -25.77
N ARG A 54 6.75 -10.73 -26.12
CA ARG A 54 7.19 -11.89 -25.33
C ARG A 54 8.71 -12.05 -25.28
N ASP A 55 9.41 -11.57 -26.31
CA ASP A 55 10.87 -11.57 -26.38
C ASP A 55 11.50 -10.37 -25.63
N GLY A 56 10.67 -9.46 -25.10
CA GLY A 56 11.09 -8.26 -24.38
C GLY A 56 11.73 -7.19 -25.25
N LYS A 57 11.79 -7.35 -26.57
CA LYS A 57 12.47 -6.38 -27.45
C LYS A 57 11.51 -5.26 -27.84
N ILE A 58 11.82 -4.04 -27.44
CA ILE A 58 11.02 -2.86 -27.79
C ILE A 58 11.69 -2.06 -28.90
N LYS A 59 10.88 -1.33 -29.69
CA LYS A 59 11.40 -0.44 -30.74
C LYS A 59 11.79 0.93 -30.19
N GLU A 60 11.27 1.28 -29.01
CA GLU A 60 11.47 2.57 -28.39
C GLU A 60 12.89 2.62 -27.79
N SER A 61 13.76 3.39 -28.44
CA SER A 61 15.13 3.63 -27.98
C SER A 61 15.23 4.87 -27.08
N GLN A 62 14.26 5.78 -27.14
CA GLN A 62 14.21 6.99 -26.32
C GLN A 62 13.13 6.90 -25.24
N PRO A 63 13.35 7.50 -24.04
CA PRO A 63 12.32 7.59 -23.01
C PRO A 63 11.03 8.27 -23.49
N ALA A 64 11.13 9.24 -24.39
CA ALA A 64 9.98 9.96 -24.96
C ALA A 64 9.12 9.05 -25.86
N ASP A 65 9.74 8.18 -26.65
CA ASP A 65 9.02 7.21 -27.49
C ASP A 65 8.34 6.13 -26.65
N LEU A 66 9.00 5.70 -25.57
CA LEU A 66 8.42 4.79 -24.60
C LEU A 66 7.20 5.42 -23.92
N TYR A 67 7.32 6.68 -23.49
CA TYR A 67 6.21 7.45 -22.95
C TYR A 67 5.04 7.52 -23.93
N LYS A 68 5.31 7.89 -25.18
CA LYS A 68 4.30 7.94 -26.24
C LYS A 68 3.60 6.59 -26.43
N SER A 69 4.35 5.48 -26.38
CA SER A 69 3.77 4.14 -26.49
C SER A 69 2.79 3.80 -25.36
N PHE A 70 3.03 4.26 -24.14
CA PHE A 70 2.05 4.14 -23.06
C PHE A 70 0.83 5.04 -23.30
N ARG A 71 1.06 6.30 -23.69
CA ARG A 71 0.00 7.28 -23.94
C ARG A 71 -0.94 6.85 -25.08
N ASP A 72 -0.38 6.30 -26.14
CA ASP A 72 -1.11 5.81 -27.32
C ASP A 72 -1.78 4.44 -27.05
N GLY A 73 -1.62 3.87 -25.85
CA GLY A 73 -2.25 2.64 -25.43
C GLY A 73 -1.62 1.36 -25.99
N LYS A 74 -0.42 1.45 -26.60
CA LYS A 74 0.37 0.27 -26.99
C LYS A 74 0.78 -0.53 -25.77
N TYR A 75 1.16 0.17 -24.69
CA TYR A 75 1.41 -0.43 -23.38
C TYR A 75 0.38 0.09 -22.38
N LYS A 76 -0.28 -0.81 -21.65
CA LYS A 76 -1.37 -0.44 -20.73
C LYS A 76 -1.07 -0.92 -19.32
N ILE A 77 -1.21 -0.02 -18.35
CA ILE A 77 -1.13 -0.33 -16.93
C ILE A 77 -2.55 -0.43 -16.40
N ASN A 78 -2.92 -1.60 -15.90
CA ASN A 78 -4.21 -1.84 -15.26
C ASN A 78 -4.01 -2.06 -13.77
N PHE A 79 -4.74 -1.31 -12.97
CA PHE A 79 -4.83 -1.47 -11.53
C PHE A 79 -6.23 -1.96 -11.17
N SER A 80 -6.28 -3.08 -10.47
CA SER A 80 -7.50 -3.68 -9.96
C SER A 80 -7.35 -3.81 -8.47
N TYR A 81 -8.28 -3.26 -7.69
CA TYR A 81 -8.32 -3.54 -6.26
C TYR A 81 -9.73 -3.52 -5.69
N LYS A 82 -9.90 -4.30 -4.63
CA LYS A 82 -11.07 -4.34 -3.78
C LYS A 82 -10.67 -3.94 -2.37
N ALA A 83 -11.55 -3.21 -1.71
CA ALA A 83 -11.37 -2.79 -0.32
C ALA A 83 -12.62 -3.18 0.48
N SER A 84 -12.45 -4.02 1.49
CA SER A 84 -13.54 -4.36 2.40
C SER A 84 -13.80 -3.20 3.35
N GLY A 85 -15.07 -2.83 3.54
CA GLY A 85 -15.46 -1.73 4.42
C GLY A 85 -15.21 -0.33 3.85
N ILE A 86 -14.98 -0.19 2.54
CA ILE A 86 -14.85 1.09 1.83
C ILE A 86 -15.89 1.13 0.71
N ASN A 87 -16.62 2.24 0.56
CA ASN A 87 -17.59 2.39 -0.52
C ASN A 87 -16.86 2.52 -1.87
N ARG A 88 -17.45 2.06 -2.97
CA ARG A 88 -16.91 2.26 -4.33
C ARG A 88 -16.71 3.74 -4.70
N LYS A 89 -17.41 4.65 -4.01
CA LYS A 89 -17.29 6.11 -4.20
C LYS A 89 -16.27 6.76 -3.27
N ASP A 90 -15.75 6.04 -2.29
CA ASP A 90 -14.77 6.58 -1.34
C ASP A 90 -13.38 6.56 -1.97
N ILE A 91 -12.65 7.67 -1.84
CA ILE A 91 -11.29 7.81 -2.34
C ILE A 91 -10.33 7.10 -1.39
N VAL A 92 -9.45 6.29 -1.95
CA VAL A 92 -8.32 5.68 -1.23
C VAL A 92 -7.03 6.27 -1.76
N LEU A 93 -6.15 6.64 -0.84
CA LEU A 93 -4.83 7.16 -1.15
C LEU A 93 -3.80 6.03 -1.22
N PHE A 94 -2.93 6.09 -2.22
CA PHE A 94 -1.82 5.15 -2.39
C PHE A 94 -0.51 5.90 -2.57
N ASP A 95 0.55 5.37 -1.97
CA ASP A 95 1.91 5.73 -2.33
C ASP A 95 2.32 4.87 -3.53
N VAL A 96 2.73 5.53 -4.60
CA VAL A 96 3.07 4.91 -5.88
C VAL A 96 4.58 4.83 -5.98
N LYS A 97 5.13 3.62 -6.05
CA LYS A 97 6.57 3.40 -6.13
C LYS A 97 6.97 2.84 -7.48
N THR A 98 8.02 3.42 -8.04
CA THR A 98 8.62 3.02 -9.31
C THR A 98 10.06 2.64 -9.06
N THR A 99 10.43 1.39 -9.33
CA THR A 99 11.81 0.93 -9.26
C THR A 99 12.25 0.49 -10.64
N VAL A 100 13.39 1.01 -11.09
CA VAL A 100 13.99 0.65 -12.38
C VAL A 100 15.34 0.01 -12.12
N LYS A 101 15.53 -1.18 -12.68
CA LYS A 101 16.81 -1.87 -12.72
C LYS A 101 17.30 -1.96 -14.15
N ARG A 102 18.62 -1.93 -14.32
CA ARG A 102 19.32 -2.23 -15.56
C ARG A 102 20.35 -3.31 -15.28
N ASP A 103 20.30 -4.41 -16.03
CA ASP A 103 21.18 -5.58 -15.90
C ASP A 103 21.25 -6.10 -14.46
N GLY A 104 20.08 -6.17 -13.80
CA GLY A 104 19.93 -6.63 -12.42
C GLY A 104 20.28 -5.59 -11.34
N ARG A 105 20.86 -4.44 -11.69
CA ARG A 105 21.22 -3.38 -10.73
C ARG A 105 20.15 -2.28 -10.71
N THR A 106 19.67 -1.92 -9.52
CA THR A 106 18.76 -0.78 -9.35
C THR A 106 19.45 0.52 -9.77
N ILE A 107 18.95 1.15 -10.82
CA ILE A 107 19.45 2.46 -11.30
C ILE A 107 18.67 3.62 -10.69
N SER A 108 17.44 3.37 -10.25
CA SER A 108 16.62 4.38 -9.57
C SER A 108 15.45 3.74 -8.83
N SER A 109 14.99 4.43 -7.78
CA SER A 109 13.73 4.15 -7.11
C SER A 109 13.10 5.48 -6.69
N THR A 110 11.84 5.69 -7.06
CA THR A 110 11.07 6.90 -6.72
C THR A 110 9.74 6.52 -6.12
N THR A 111 9.24 7.36 -5.21
CA THR A 111 7.93 7.19 -4.58
C THR A 111 7.17 8.51 -4.66
N ARG A 112 5.92 8.46 -5.09
CA ARG A 112 4.99 9.60 -5.09
C ARG A 112 3.88 9.28 -4.10
N THR A 113 3.62 10.19 -3.18
CA THR A 113 2.72 9.90 -2.06
C THR A 113 1.29 10.35 -2.35
N LYS A 114 0.33 9.72 -1.65
CA LYS A 114 -1.07 10.17 -1.58
C LYS A 114 -1.79 10.32 -2.92
N TRP A 115 -1.60 9.37 -3.84
CA TRP A 115 -2.35 9.32 -5.10
C TRP A 115 -3.77 8.79 -4.90
N PRO A 116 -4.81 9.51 -5.35
CA PRO A 116 -6.19 9.12 -5.13
C PRO A 116 -6.68 8.12 -6.17
N PHE A 117 -7.30 7.04 -5.71
CA PHE A 117 -7.97 6.05 -6.55
C PHE A 117 -9.33 5.65 -5.97
N LEU A 118 -10.25 5.26 -6.86
CA LEU A 118 -11.51 4.63 -6.48
C LEU A 118 -11.37 3.10 -6.57
N PRO A 119 -12.04 2.33 -5.68
CA PRO A 119 -12.05 0.88 -5.76
C PRO A 119 -12.63 0.38 -7.08
N GLY A 120 -11.99 -0.62 -7.67
CA GLY A 120 -12.41 -1.22 -8.93
C GLY A 120 -11.26 -1.50 -9.88
N ASP A 121 -11.61 -1.64 -11.16
CA ASP A 121 -10.70 -1.88 -12.27
C ASP A 121 -10.51 -0.59 -13.07
N ILE A 122 -9.27 -0.11 -13.13
CA ILE A 122 -8.93 1.15 -13.79
C ILE A 122 -7.63 1.04 -14.60
N PHE A 123 -7.61 1.71 -15.76
CA PHE A 123 -6.36 1.97 -16.46
C PHE A 123 -5.69 3.20 -15.86
N ILE A 124 -4.41 3.06 -15.54
CA ILE A 124 -3.62 4.13 -14.94
C ILE A 124 -2.64 4.68 -15.99
N PRO A 125 -2.56 6.01 -16.14
CA PRO A 125 -1.56 6.64 -17.00
C PRO A 125 -0.14 6.32 -16.49
N VAL A 126 0.81 6.15 -17.40
CA VAL A 126 2.20 5.85 -17.02
C VAL A 126 2.78 6.95 -16.13
N GLU A 127 2.33 8.18 -16.31
CA GLU A 127 2.70 9.37 -15.56
C GLU A 127 2.46 9.26 -14.07
N THR A 128 1.53 8.41 -13.63
CA THR A 128 1.34 8.12 -12.20
C THR A 128 2.63 7.54 -11.62
N PHE A 129 3.34 6.74 -12.41
CA PHE A 129 4.65 6.18 -12.09
C PHE A 129 5.73 7.11 -12.68
N ASP A 130 6.74 7.51 -11.91
CA ASP A 130 7.74 8.47 -12.38
C ASP A 130 8.76 7.84 -13.37
N LEU A 131 8.32 6.90 -14.19
CA LEU A 131 9.12 6.04 -15.03
C LEU A 131 9.93 6.84 -16.06
N VAL A 132 9.28 7.77 -16.76
CA VAL A 132 9.90 8.53 -17.85
C VAL A 132 10.97 9.47 -17.30
N SER A 133 10.67 10.21 -16.24
CA SER A 133 11.61 11.10 -15.57
C SER A 133 12.81 10.33 -15.03
N VAL A 134 12.59 9.15 -14.44
CA VAL A 134 13.65 8.25 -13.97
C VAL A 134 14.55 7.80 -15.11
N LEU A 135 13.97 7.40 -16.24
CA LEU A 135 14.74 6.96 -17.41
C LEU A 135 15.56 8.12 -18.01
N GLN A 136 14.96 9.30 -18.15
CA GLN A 136 15.64 10.52 -18.64
C GLN A 136 16.76 10.98 -17.70
N GLY A 137 16.52 10.97 -16.38
CA GLY A 137 17.52 11.35 -15.38
C GLY A 137 18.77 10.46 -15.42
N ASN A 138 18.63 9.20 -15.84
CA ASN A 138 19.78 8.30 -16.04
C ASN A 138 20.56 8.61 -17.32
N VAL A 139 19.88 8.99 -18.40
CA VAL A 139 20.53 9.47 -19.64
C VAL A 139 21.34 10.76 -19.35
N SER A 140 20.75 11.69 -18.60
CA SER A 140 21.36 12.96 -18.21
C SER A 140 22.52 12.85 -17.22
N LYS A 141 22.87 11.66 -16.72
CA LYS A 141 24.05 11.43 -15.86
C LYS A 141 25.29 10.94 -16.66
N MET A 142 25.16 10.71 -17.97
CA MET A 142 26.29 10.30 -18.80
C MET A 142 27.33 11.42 -18.98
N PRO A 143 28.62 11.11 -19.25
CA PRO A 143 29.62 12.14 -19.54
C PRO A 143 29.21 13.01 -20.73
N ILE A 144 29.49 14.30 -20.69
CA ILE A 144 29.13 15.26 -21.76
C ILE A 144 29.73 14.84 -23.11
N SER A 145 30.90 14.19 -23.12
CA SER A 145 31.52 13.62 -24.33
C SER A 145 30.70 12.51 -25.00
N LYS A 146 29.78 11.86 -24.26
CA LYS A 146 28.82 10.87 -24.77
C LYS A 146 27.43 11.47 -25.00
N ARG A 147 27.18 12.71 -24.60
CA ARG A 147 25.95 13.47 -24.88
C ARG A 147 26.13 14.23 -26.19
N LYS A 148 26.06 13.56 -27.33
CA LYS A 148 25.80 14.31 -28.57
C LYS A 148 24.38 14.87 -28.45
N SER A 149 24.17 16.08 -28.96
CA SER A 149 22.92 16.86 -28.84
C SER A 149 21.65 16.17 -29.37
N GLN A 150 21.77 15.00 -29.99
CA GLN A 150 20.72 14.18 -30.57
C GLN A 150 20.50 12.82 -29.85
N ASP A 151 21.37 12.44 -28.91
CA ASP A 151 21.48 11.06 -28.39
C ASP A 151 20.87 10.89 -26.98
N TYR A 152 19.59 11.25 -26.79
CA TYR A 152 18.86 10.90 -25.57
C TYR A 152 18.36 9.45 -25.58
N HIS A 153 19.13 8.55 -26.20
CA HIS A 153 18.85 7.13 -26.23
C HIS A 153 19.09 6.51 -24.87
N LEU A 154 18.23 5.57 -24.50
CA LEU A 154 18.47 4.69 -23.38
C LEU A 154 19.76 3.91 -23.64
N PRO A 155 20.68 3.82 -22.66
CA PRO A 155 21.81 2.92 -22.80
C PRO A 155 21.33 1.49 -23.05
N THR A 156 22.09 0.76 -23.86
CA THR A 156 21.78 -0.64 -24.15
C THR A 156 21.81 -1.48 -22.87
N GLY A 157 21.02 -2.55 -22.89
CA GLY A 157 20.91 -3.47 -21.77
C GLY A 157 19.49 -3.91 -21.50
N ARG A 158 19.35 -4.77 -20.50
CA ARG A 158 18.06 -5.30 -20.06
C ARG A 158 17.52 -4.48 -18.92
N TYR A 159 16.34 -3.91 -19.11
CA TYR A 159 15.61 -3.16 -18.11
C TYR A 159 14.55 -4.04 -17.44
N GLU A 160 14.42 -3.87 -16.13
CA GLU A 160 13.33 -4.43 -15.33
C GLU A 160 12.70 -3.26 -14.59
N VAL A 161 11.40 -3.07 -14.81
CA VAL A 161 10.60 -2.03 -14.16
C VAL A 161 9.61 -2.69 -13.23
N ILE A 162 9.61 -2.25 -11.99
CA ILE A 162 8.69 -2.70 -10.94
C ILE A 162 7.82 -1.51 -10.55
N LEU A 163 6.52 -1.68 -10.68
CA LEU A 163 5.49 -0.72 -10.33
C LEU A 163 4.73 -1.24 -9.10
N GLU A 164 4.65 -0.44 -8.06
CA GLU A 164 4.00 -0.80 -6.80
C GLU A 164 2.96 0.26 -6.39
N MET A 165 1.87 -0.22 -5.79
CA MET A 165 0.83 0.60 -5.17
C MET A 165 0.76 0.21 -3.70
N ILE A 166 1.15 1.12 -2.83
CA ILE A 166 1.22 0.90 -1.38
C ILE A 166 0.05 1.67 -0.77
N PRO A 167 -0.94 1.00 -0.16
CA PRO A 167 -2.03 1.70 0.49
C PRO A 167 -1.51 2.66 1.55
N ALA A 168 -1.92 3.93 1.48
CA ALA A 168 -1.59 4.96 2.45
C ALA A 168 -2.77 5.15 3.42
N ALA A 169 -2.50 5.79 4.56
CA ALA A 169 -3.57 6.21 5.46
C ALA A 169 -4.51 7.18 4.70
N THR A 170 -5.81 6.89 4.75
CA THR A 170 -6.83 7.65 4.01
C THR A 170 -8.00 8.00 4.92
N TRP A 171 -8.55 9.20 4.75
CA TRP A 171 -9.78 9.58 5.43
C TRP A 171 -10.99 8.98 4.69
N VAL A 172 -11.76 8.14 5.37
CA VAL A 172 -12.97 7.53 4.80
C VAL A 172 -14.17 8.31 5.30
N SER A 173 -14.75 9.15 4.43
CA SER A 173 -15.87 10.03 4.77
C SER A 173 -17.08 9.25 5.28
N SER A 174 -17.37 8.08 4.69
CA SER A 174 -18.48 7.21 5.12
C SER A 174 -18.36 6.69 6.56
N GLN A 175 -17.16 6.70 7.14
CA GLN A 175 -16.88 6.24 8.50
C GLN A 175 -16.41 7.35 9.44
N ASN A 176 -16.30 8.59 8.93
CA ASN A 176 -15.79 9.76 9.65
C ASN A 176 -14.51 9.48 10.46
N ARG A 177 -13.58 8.72 9.87
CA ARG A 177 -12.31 8.34 10.52
C ARG A 177 -11.21 8.14 9.49
N GLU A 178 -9.97 8.29 9.96
CA GLU A 178 -8.80 7.84 9.23
C GLU A 178 -8.72 6.32 9.30
N VAL A 179 -8.46 5.69 8.17
CA VAL A 179 -8.23 4.26 8.11
C VAL A 179 -6.88 4.02 7.48
N VAL A 180 -6.15 3.08 8.08
CA VAL A 180 -4.95 2.49 7.48
C VAL A 180 -5.38 1.15 6.87
N PRO A 181 -5.58 1.11 5.54
CA PRO A 181 -5.73 -0.13 4.79
C PRO A 181 -4.72 -1.20 5.24
N ARG A 182 -5.19 -2.40 5.57
CA ARG A 182 -4.32 -3.58 5.68
C ARG A 182 -4.53 -4.44 4.45
N GLY A 183 -3.47 -4.97 3.85
CA GLY A 183 -3.64 -5.83 2.68
C GLY A 183 -2.41 -5.88 1.78
N LYS A 184 -2.56 -6.56 0.66
CA LYS A 184 -1.48 -6.75 -0.32
C LYS A 184 -1.98 -6.37 -1.71
N ILE A 185 -1.27 -5.44 -2.33
CA ILE A 185 -1.37 -5.20 -3.76
C ILE A 185 -0.20 -5.91 -4.42
N THR A 186 -0.49 -6.77 -5.38
CA THR A 186 0.55 -7.45 -6.16
C THR A 186 1.19 -6.43 -7.12
N PRO A 187 2.51 -6.22 -7.07
CA PRO A 187 3.17 -5.28 -7.95
C PRO A 187 3.16 -5.79 -9.40
N ALA A 188 3.32 -4.87 -10.35
CA ALA A 188 3.56 -5.26 -11.73
C ALA A 188 5.05 -5.16 -12.04
N THR A 189 5.58 -6.21 -12.65
CA THR A 189 6.94 -6.23 -13.18
C THR A 189 6.88 -6.47 -14.67
N PHE A 190 7.58 -5.65 -15.43
CA PHE A 190 7.80 -5.87 -16.85
C PHE A 190 9.26 -5.62 -17.20
N THR A 191 9.72 -6.30 -18.25
CA THR A 191 11.10 -6.20 -18.71
C THR A 191 11.13 -5.83 -20.18
N PHE A 192 12.12 -5.03 -20.55
CA PHE A 192 12.40 -4.75 -21.94
C PHE A 192 13.90 -4.65 -22.18
N THR A 193 14.32 -4.94 -23.41
CA THR A 193 15.72 -4.83 -23.83
C THR A 193 15.84 -3.69 -24.83
N VAL A 194 16.81 -2.81 -24.58
CA VAL A 194 17.23 -1.78 -25.53
C VAL A 194 18.45 -2.31 -26.27
N ASN A 195 18.33 -2.47 -27.59
CA ASN A 195 19.43 -2.88 -28.46
C ASN A 195 20.23 -1.66 -28.91
N GLU A 196 21.44 -1.89 -29.42
CA GLU A 196 22.18 -0.82 -30.10
C GLU A 196 21.34 -0.26 -31.26
N PRO A 197 21.30 1.07 -31.43
CA PRO A 197 20.59 1.70 -32.53
C PRO A 197 21.15 1.31 -33.90
#